data_AF-A0A078RDG1-F1
#
_entry.id   AF-A0A078RDG1-F1
#
_cell.length_a   1.000
_cell.length_b   1.000
_cell.length_c   1.000
_cell.angle_alpha   90.00
_cell.angle_beta   90.00
_cell.angle_gamma   90.00
#
_symmetry.space_group_name_H-M   'P 1'
#
loop_
_entity.id
_entity.type
_entity.pdbx_description
1 polymer ?
#
loop_
_entity_poly.entity_id
_entity_poly.type
_entity_poly.pdbx_seq_one_letter_code
_entity_poly.pdbx_strand_id
1 'polypeptide(L)'
;MEKMELSEALKANASVLEELIGFPYRGYKLATNENLDGFIERGVCVLGQPDASGVGPNDHGMLICGVTPSGGIFQVMFSIRNKIYHRYRSTSGVWNPWYVYTSSVYNP
;
A
#
# COMPACT_ATOMS: atom_id res chain seq x y z
N MET A 1 20.30 -28.67 4.38
CA MET A 1 19.02 -29.26 4.82
C MET A 1 18.25 -28.27 5.69
N GLU A 2 18.79 -27.78 6.81
CA GLU A 2 18.18 -26.71 7.63
C GLU A 2 17.72 -25.46 6.87
N LYS A 3 18.51 -24.99 5.91
CA LYS A 3 18.19 -23.77 5.13
C LYS A 3 16.93 -23.93 4.26
N MET A 4 16.59 -25.16 3.89
CA MET A 4 15.40 -25.48 3.08
C MET A 4 14.15 -25.48 3.96
N GLU A 5 14.21 -26.14 5.12
CA GLU A 5 13.15 -26.14 6.15
C GLU A 5 12.77 -24.71 6.59
N LEU A 6 13.78 -23.87 6.86
CA LEU A 6 13.55 -22.48 7.26
C LEU A 6 12.85 -21.67 6.15
N SER A 7 13.18 -21.95 4.88
CA SER A 7 12.57 -21.27 3.75
C SER A 7 11.11 -21.67 3.57
N GLU A 8 10.75 -22.92 3.82
CA GLU A 8 9.36 -23.38 3.71
C GLU A 8 8.50 -22.84 4.85
N ALA A 9 9.01 -22.87 6.07
CA ALA A 9 8.35 -22.27 7.23
C ALA A 9 8.07 -20.77 7.02
N LEU A 10 9.02 -20.04 6.43
CA LEU A 10 8.84 -18.61 6.15
C LEU A 10 7.77 -18.35 5.09
N LYS A 11 7.70 -19.19 4.04
CA LYS A 11 6.67 -19.09 2.99
C LYS A 11 5.28 -19.42 3.55
N ALA A 12 5.17 -20.45 4.38
CA ALA A 12 3.92 -20.81 5.05
C ALA A 12 3.41 -19.65 5.93
N ASN A 13 4.30 -19.06 6.74
CA ASN A 13 3.94 -17.91 7.58
C ASN A 13 3.51 -16.68 6.78
N ALA A 14 4.16 -16.40 5.65
CA ALA A 14 3.76 -15.33 4.75
C ALA A 14 2.35 -15.59 4.17
N SER A 15 2.08 -16.81 3.71
CA SER A 15 0.77 -17.20 3.18
C SER A 15 -0.35 -17.04 4.22
N VAL A 16 -0.11 -17.44 5.47
CA VAL A 16 -1.09 -17.28 6.56
C VAL A 16 -1.35 -15.80 6.84
N LEU A 17 -0.30 -14.97 6.86
CA LEU A 17 -0.46 -13.52 7.03
C LEU A 17 -1.31 -12.91 5.91
N GLU A 18 -1.06 -13.28 4.66
CA GLU A 18 -1.79 -12.80 3.48
C GLU A 18 -3.28 -13.19 3.52
N GLU A 19 -3.58 -14.39 4.01
CA GLU A 19 -4.94 -14.86 4.24
C GLU A 19 -5.65 -14.03 5.31
N LEU A 20 -4.98 -13.77 6.44
CA LEU A 20 -5.55 -13.01 7.56
C LEU A 20 -5.83 -11.54 7.19
N ILE A 21 -4.92 -10.91 6.46
CA ILE A 21 -5.07 -9.50 6.06
C ILE A 21 -5.89 -9.34 4.77
N GLY A 22 -6.17 -10.43 4.06
CA GLY A 22 -6.90 -10.43 2.78
C GLY A 22 -6.17 -9.72 1.64
N PHE A 23 -4.88 -9.43 1.79
CA PHE A 23 -4.05 -8.74 0.80
C PHE A 23 -2.64 -9.34 0.80
N PRO A 24 -1.98 -9.49 -0.35
CA PRO A 24 -0.58 -9.88 -0.38
C PRO A 24 0.31 -8.88 0.35
N TYR A 25 1.25 -9.34 1.18
CA TYR A 25 2.21 -8.45 1.84
C TYR A 25 3.40 -8.20 0.92
N ARG A 26 3.63 -6.93 0.58
CA ARG A 26 4.63 -6.51 -0.41
C ARG A 26 5.88 -5.89 0.23
N GLY A 27 6.04 -6.04 1.55
CA GLY A 27 7.23 -5.61 2.26
C GLY A 27 7.31 -4.11 2.50
N TYR A 28 8.54 -3.60 2.55
CA TYR A 28 8.87 -2.20 2.78
C TYR A 28 9.18 -1.47 1.47
N LYS A 29 8.73 -0.23 1.33
CA LYS A 29 9.03 0.66 0.20
C LYS A 29 9.40 2.06 0.66
N LEU A 30 10.37 2.66 -0.04
CA LEU A 30 10.63 4.10 0.08
C LEU A 30 9.56 4.87 -0.71
N ALA A 31 8.78 5.69 -0.02
CA ALA A 31 7.59 6.36 -0.55
C ALA A 31 7.99 7.55 -1.43
N THR A 32 8.03 7.34 -2.73
CA THR A 32 8.17 8.41 -3.74
C THR A 32 7.00 8.32 -4.71
N ASN A 33 6.63 9.42 -5.37
CA ASN A 33 5.54 9.40 -6.34
C ASN A 33 5.82 8.34 -7.43
N GLU A 34 7.04 8.28 -7.93
CA GLU A 34 7.46 7.29 -8.94
C GLU A 34 7.30 5.84 -8.45
N ASN A 35 7.74 5.55 -7.22
CA ASN A 35 7.63 4.21 -6.64
C ASN A 35 6.17 3.82 -6.39
N LEU A 36 5.35 4.78 -5.97
CA LEU A 36 3.93 4.57 -5.70
C LEU A 36 3.11 4.47 -6.99
N ASP A 37 3.47 5.18 -8.05
CA ASP A 37 2.83 5.09 -9.37
C ASP A 37 3.00 3.70 -9.98
N GLY A 38 4.17 3.08 -9.76
CA GLY A 38 4.46 1.71 -10.17
C GLY A 38 3.84 0.63 -9.29
N PHE A 39 3.27 0.96 -8.13
CA PHE A 39 2.67 -0.02 -7.22
C PHE A 39 1.22 -0.34 -7.62
N ILE A 40 1.06 -1.09 -8.70
CA ILE A 40 -0.22 -1.35 -9.36
C ILE A 40 -0.85 -2.71 -9.03
N GLU A 41 -0.13 -3.57 -8.31
CA GLU A 41 -0.60 -4.89 -7.92
C GLU A 41 -1.37 -4.84 -6.60
N ARG A 42 -2.34 -5.75 -6.44
CA ARG A 42 -3.02 -5.95 -5.15
C ARG A 42 -2.01 -6.27 -4.06
N GLY A 43 -2.10 -5.57 -2.94
CA GLY A 43 -1.28 -5.83 -1.77
C GLY A 43 -1.15 -4.66 -0.81
N VAL A 44 -0.45 -4.90 0.29
CA VAL A 44 -0.13 -3.91 1.30
C VAL A 44 1.38 -3.80 1.48
N CYS A 45 1.90 -2.60 1.68
CA CYS A 45 3.30 -2.37 2.03
C CYS A 45 3.46 -1.32 3.13
N VAL A 46 4.56 -1.45 3.87
CA VAL A 46 5.02 -0.43 4.81
C VAL A 46 5.81 0.62 4.03
N LEU A 47 5.54 1.89 4.32
CA LEU A 47 6.18 3.03 3.68
C LEU A 47 7.20 3.67 4.60
N GLY A 48 8.39 3.91 4.08
CA GLY A 48 9.38 4.80 4.65
C GLY A 48 9.51 6.08 3.84
N GLN A 49 9.69 7.23 4.48
CA GLN A 49 9.84 8.48 3.74
C GLN A 49 11.27 8.62 3.16
N PRO A 50 11.42 9.22 1.96
CA PRO A 50 12.72 9.46 1.34
C PRO A 50 13.52 10.58 2.03
N ASP A 51 12.82 11.54 2.65
CA ASP A 51 13.42 12.62 3.42
C ASP A 51 12.63 12.87 4.72
N ALA A 52 13.30 13.29 5.80
CA ALA A 52 12.69 13.41 7.13
C ALA A 52 11.54 14.44 7.22
N SER A 53 11.55 15.41 6.32
CA SER A 53 10.59 16.52 6.21
C SER A 53 9.43 16.24 5.26
N GLY A 54 9.48 15.13 4.52
CA GLY A 54 8.54 14.79 3.46
C GLY A 54 7.15 14.57 4.04
N VAL A 55 6.16 15.25 3.47
CA VAL A 55 4.74 15.13 3.83
C VAL A 55 3.91 14.79 2.60
N GLY A 56 2.70 14.27 2.82
CA GLY A 56 1.81 13.90 1.73
C GLY A 56 1.82 12.39 1.46
N PRO A 57 1.54 11.96 0.22
CA PRO A 57 1.51 10.54 -0.13
C PRO A 57 2.89 9.85 -0.08
N ASN A 58 3.97 10.64 -0.02
CA ASN A 58 5.37 10.19 0.09
C ASN A 58 5.85 10.09 1.55
N ASP A 59 4.91 9.94 2.49
CA ASP A 59 5.15 9.89 3.92
C ASP A 59 5.31 8.44 4.42
N HIS A 60 5.83 8.29 5.63
CA HIS A 60 5.78 7.07 6.42
C HIS A 60 4.34 6.59 6.63
N GLY A 61 4.18 5.28 6.66
CA GLY A 61 2.89 4.68 6.97
C GLY A 61 2.68 3.34 6.30
N MET A 62 1.46 3.13 5.82
CA MET A 62 1.05 1.91 5.14
C MET A 62 0.29 2.26 3.87
N LEU A 63 0.59 1.56 2.78
CA LEU A 63 -0.13 1.68 1.52
C LEU A 63 -0.89 0.38 1.23
N ILE A 64 -2.18 0.50 0.98
CA ILE A 64 -3.01 -0.55 0.41
C ILE A 64 -3.23 -0.23 -1.07
N CYS A 65 -2.96 -1.21 -1.92
CA CYS A 65 -3.32 -1.18 -3.33
C CYS A 65 -4.31 -2.30 -3.63
N GLY A 66 -5.35 -1.96 -4.38
CA GLY A 66 -6.30 -2.92 -4.90
C GLY A 66 -6.62 -2.68 -6.36
N VAL A 67 -7.06 -3.76 -7.00
CA VAL A 67 -7.47 -3.79 -8.40
C VAL A 67 -8.97 -4.04 -8.44
N THR A 68 -9.74 -3.18 -9.09
CA THR A 68 -11.19 -3.32 -9.24
C THR A 68 -11.51 -4.40 -10.27
N PRO A 69 -12.73 -4.96 -10.27
CA PRO A 69 -13.16 -5.90 -11.31
C PRO A 69 -13.07 -5.33 -12.74
N SER A 70 -13.18 -4.02 -12.88
CA SER A 70 -13.03 -3.31 -14.15
C SER A 70 -11.56 -3.07 -14.57
N GLY A 71 -10.58 -3.53 -13.78
CA GLY A 71 -9.15 -3.32 -14.04
C GLY A 71 -8.62 -1.95 -13.64
N GLY A 72 -9.44 -1.12 -12.96
CA GLY A 72 -8.97 0.10 -12.32
C GLY A 72 -8.14 -0.21 -11.08
N ILE A 73 -7.30 0.74 -10.68
CA ILE A 73 -6.40 0.57 -9.53
C ILE A 73 -6.72 1.67 -8.52
N PHE A 74 -6.92 1.30 -7.26
CA PHE A 74 -7.02 2.27 -6.17
C PHE A 74 -5.84 2.11 -5.21
N GLN A 75 -5.44 3.24 -4.64
CA GLN A 75 -4.43 3.28 -3.59
C GLN A 75 -4.97 4.07 -2.41
N VAL A 76 -4.75 3.53 -1.20
CA VAL A 76 -5.05 4.19 0.07
C VAL A 76 -3.80 4.16 0.94
N MET A 77 -3.36 5.33 1.38
CA MET A 77 -2.16 5.50 2.19
C MET A 77 -2.55 6.03 3.57
N PHE A 78 -2.21 5.28 4.62
CA PHE A 78 -2.39 5.65 6.01
C PHE A 78 -1.08 6.22 6.53
N SER A 79 -1.00 7.54 6.66
CA SER A 79 0.17 8.23 7.19
C SER A 79 0.22 8.13 8.71
N ILE A 80 1.44 8.01 9.25
CA ILE A 80 1.68 8.10 10.70
C ILE A 80 1.34 9.48 11.29
N ARG A 81 1.12 10.50 10.44
CA ARG A 81 0.78 11.88 10.83
C ARG A 81 -0.73 12.13 10.83
N ASN A 82 -1.53 11.08 11.02
CA ASN A 82 -2.98 11.16 11.12
C ASN A 82 -3.65 11.73 9.85
N LYS A 83 -3.18 11.29 8.68
CA LYS A 83 -3.78 11.60 7.38
C LYS A 83 -4.01 10.31 6.61
N ILE A 84 -5.14 10.24 5.92
CA ILE A 84 -5.42 9.17 4.96
C ILE A 84 -5.43 9.81 3.59
N TYR A 85 -4.56 9.34 2.70
CA TYR A 85 -4.51 9.77 1.31
C TYR A 85 -5.12 8.68 0.45
N HIS A 86 -5.82 9.05 -0.62
CA HIS A 86 -6.34 8.10 -1.59
C HIS A 86 -6.23 8.64 -3.00
N ARG A 87 -6.11 7.73 -3.96
CA ARG A 87 -6.19 8.04 -5.38
C ARG A 87 -6.65 6.83 -6.17
N TYR A 88 -6.98 7.09 -7.43
CA TYR A 88 -7.45 6.07 -8.36
C TYR A 88 -6.81 6.28 -9.73
N ARG A 89 -6.57 5.18 -10.43
CA ARG A 89 -6.16 5.13 -11.83
C ARG A 89 -7.16 4.27 -12.57
N SER A 90 -7.86 4.86 -13.52
CA SER A 90 -8.73 4.09 -14.41
C SER A 90 -7.91 3.29 -15.41
N THR A 91 -8.57 2.43 -16.19
CA THR A 91 -7.93 1.65 -17.27
C THR A 91 -7.30 2.52 -18.38
N SER A 92 -7.63 3.82 -18.44
CA SER A 92 -6.96 4.79 -19.32
C SER A 92 -5.49 5.05 -18.93
N GLY A 93 -5.08 4.60 -17.74
CA GLY A 93 -3.69 4.61 -17.33
C GLY A 93 -3.20 5.90 -16.67
N VAL A 94 -4.05 6.89 -16.45
CA VAL A 94 -3.70 8.14 -15.76
C VAL A 94 -4.10 8.08 -14.29
N TRP A 95 -3.18 8.41 -13.40
CA TRP A 95 -3.46 8.58 -11.97
C TRP A 95 -4.19 9.90 -11.72
N ASN A 96 -5.27 9.84 -10.95
CA ASN A 96 -5.77 11.04 -10.29
C ASN A 96 -4.73 11.57 -9.28
N PRO A 97 -4.77 12.88 -8.94
CA PRO A 97 -4.02 13.41 -7.83
C PRO A 97 -4.34 12.66 -6.52
N TRP A 98 -3.42 12.75 -5.57
CA TRP A 98 -3.68 12.29 -4.22
C TRP A 98 -4.66 13.23 -3.51
N TYR A 99 -5.77 12.67 -3.04
CA TYR A 99 -6.74 13.37 -2.22
C TYR A 99 -6.56 12.99 -0.76
N VAL A 100 -6.65 13.99 0.12
CA VAL A 100 -6.69 13.75 1.56
C VAL A 100 -8.14 13.44 1.93
N TYR A 101 -8.36 12.37 2.69
CA TYR A 101 -9.64 12.11 3.33
C TYR A 101 -9.88 13.17 4.42
N THR A 102 -10.90 13.99 4.24
CA THR A 102 -11.19 15.16 5.09
C THR A 102 -12.44 14.98 5.96
N SER A 103 -13.02 13.77 6.04
CA SER A 103 -14.27 13.58 6.79
C SER A 103 -14.13 13.91 8.27
N SER A 104 -15.07 14.71 8.77
CA SER A 104 -15.32 14.96 10.19
C SER A 104 -16.33 13.99 10.80
N VAL A 105 -16.84 12.99 10.06
CA VAL A 105 -17.89 12.09 10.53
C VAL A 105 -17.64 10.67 10.00
N TYR A 106 -17.27 9.77 10.90
CA TYR A 106 -17.52 8.34 10.73
C TYR A 106 -18.90 8.08 11.32
N ASN A 107 -19.90 7.85 10.47
CA ASN A 107 -21.20 7.34 10.93
C ASN A 107 -21.18 5.81 10.70
N PRO A 108 -21.04 5.00 11.77
CA PRO A 108 -21.06 3.55 11.68
C PRO A 108 -22.40 3.01 11.15
#